data_AF-A0A7X1L8P8-F1
#
_entry.id   AF-A0A7X1L8P8-F1
#
_cell.length_a   1.000
_cell.length_b   1.000
_cell.length_c   1.000
_cell.angle_alpha   90.00
_cell.angle_beta   90.00
_cell.angle_gamma   90.00
#
_symmetry.space_group_name_H-M   'P 1'
#
loop_
_entity.id
_entity.type
_entity.pdbx_description
1 polymer ?
#
loop_
_entity_poly.entity_id
_entity_poly.type
_entity_poly.pdbx_seq_one_letter_code
_entity_poly.pdbx_strand_id
1 'polypeptide(L)'
;MDAKLRHKNKIIEFIGNPENDFPTRTKLAEVCEITEQGLRKHFTPDDFMELEQEGLELRRKRYTAHAAKVDKGLIKKAEEGDPAACKLFYQRLEGWNEKHGVELSGSVTLAGLIADLNKKNKKE
;
A
#
# COMPACT_ATOMS: atom_id res chain seq x y z
N MET A 1 29.12 12.00 9.39
CA MET A 1 27.89 11.55 8.70
C MET A 1 27.42 12.67 7.78
N ASP A 2 27.16 12.36 6.51
CA ASP A 2 26.62 13.32 5.54
C ASP A 2 25.20 13.78 5.96
N ALA A 3 24.85 15.04 5.69
CA ALA A 3 23.55 15.62 6.05
C ALA A 3 22.41 14.93 5.29
N LYS A 4 22.62 14.63 4.00
CA LYS A 4 21.64 13.90 3.16
C LYS A 4 21.32 12.52 3.74
N LEU A 5 22.34 11.79 4.20
CA LEU A 5 22.16 10.46 4.80
C LEU A 5 21.35 10.50 6.11
N ARG A 6 21.58 11.50 6.98
CA ARG A 6 20.78 11.66 8.21
C ARG A 6 19.31 11.89 7.90
N HIS A 7 19.01 12.76 6.93
CA HIS A 7 17.63 13.03 6.51
C HIS A 7 16.99 11.80 5.86
N LYS A 8 17.74 11.05 5.02
CA LYS A 8 17.29 9.77 4.44
C LYS A 8 16.81 8.82 5.53
N ASN A 9 17.63 8.58 6.56
CA ASN A 9 17.28 7.66 7.65
C ASN A 9 16.05 8.13 8.42
N LYS A 10 15.94 9.43 8.75
CA LYS A 10 14.77 9.99 9.43
C LYS A 10 13.49 9.81 8.61
N ILE A 11 13.54 10.04 7.30
CA ILE A 11 12.38 9.87 6.40
C ILE A 11 11.94 8.40 6.35
N ILE A 12 12.88 7.47 6.13
CA ILE A 12 12.58 6.04 6.06
C ILE A 12 12.01 5.54 7.38
N GLU A 13 12.58 5.96 8.50
CA GLU A 13 12.12 5.55 9.83
C GLU A 13 10.69 6.03 10.10
N PHE A 14 10.38 7.27 9.69
CA PHE A 14 9.05 7.87 9.81
C PHE A 14 8.02 7.16 8.94
N ILE A 15 8.29 6.96 7.65
CA ILE A 15 7.39 6.26 6.71
C ILE A 15 7.22 4.80 7.15
N GLY A 16 8.30 4.19 7.63
CA GLY A 16 8.33 2.83 8.12
C GLY A 16 7.51 2.60 9.38
N ASN A 17 7.04 3.62 10.09
CA ASN A 17 6.23 3.42 11.30
C ASN A 17 4.75 3.18 10.93
N PRO A 18 4.16 2.00 11.25
CA PRO A 18 2.75 1.71 10.98
C PRO A 18 1.76 2.68 11.62
N GLU A 19 2.14 3.33 12.72
CA GLU A 19 1.29 4.26 13.48
C GLU A 19 1.28 5.67 12.88
N ASN A 20 2.21 5.98 11.97
CA ASN A 20 2.24 7.27 11.30
C ASN A 20 1.35 7.27 10.05
N ASP A 21 0.62 8.36 9.85
CA ASP A 21 -0.05 8.63 8.58
C ASP A 21 0.95 8.80 7.44
N PHE A 22 0.49 8.61 6.20
CA PHE A 22 1.32 8.85 5.03
C PHE A 22 1.70 10.33 4.93
N PRO A 23 3.00 10.66 4.95
CA PRO A 23 3.43 12.04 5.09
C PRO A 23 3.26 12.83 3.79
N THR A 24 2.94 14.11 3.92
CA THR A 24 3.15 15.10 2.86
C THR A 24 4.62 15.57 2.84
N ARG A 25 5.03 16.28 1.78
CA ARG A 25 6.37 16.87 1.71
C ARG A 25 6.66 17.85 2.85
N THR A 26 5.64 18.60 3.28
CA THR A 26 5.69 19.48 4.46
C THR A 26 6.02 18.68 5.71
N LYS A 27 5.34 17.55 5.92
CA LYS A 27 5.56 16.69 7.09
C LYS A 27 6.96 16.08 7.09
N LEU A 28 7.47 15.66 5.93
CA LEU A 28 8.84 15.15 5.82
C LEU A 28 9.90 16.20 6.14
N ALA A 29 9.65 17.47 5.78
CA ALA A 29 10.53 18.57 6.13
C ALA A 29 10.56 18.82 7.64
N GLU A 30 9.39 18.79 8.31
CA GLU A 30 9.29 18.85 9.78
C GLU A 30 10.06 17.72 10.46
N VAL A 31 9.90 16.48 10.01
CA VAL A 31 10.62 15.30 10.53
C VAL A 31 12.13 15.47 10.40
N CYS A 32 12.57 16.08 9.30
CA CYS A 32 13.98 16.35 9.06
C CYS A 32 14.50 17.60 9.78
N GLU A 33 13.64 18.40 10.42
CA GLU A 33 13.95 19.68 11.06
C GLU A 33 14.56 20.70 10.07
N ILE A 34 14.06 20.69 8.83
CA ILE A 34 14.52 21.60 7.76
C ILE A 34 13.32 22.24 7.05
N THR A 35 13.58 23.29 6.27
CA THR A 35 12.56 23.89 5.43
C THR A 35 12.24 22.97 4.24
N GLU A 36 11.03 23.07 3.67
CA GLU A 36 10.69 22.34 2.44
C GLU A 36 11.65 22.64 1.30
N GLN A 37 12.12 23.89 1.21
CA GLN A 37 13.12 24.27 0.22
C GLN A 37 14.46 23.56 0.46
N GLY A 38 14.87 23.42 1.73
CA GLY A 38 16.04 22.63 2.10
C GLY A 38 15.88 21.15 1.73
N LEU A 39 14.70 20.59 1.96
CA LEU A 39 14.37 19.22 1.60
C LEU A 39 14.51 19.00 0.07
N ARG A 40 13.99 19.91 -0.75
CA ARG A 40 14.11 19.88 -2.23
C ARG A 40 15.54 20.07 -2.74
N LYS A 41 16.45 20.65 -1.94
CA LYS A 41 17.88 20.74 -2.29
C LYS A 41 18.63 19.44 -2.04
N HIS A 42 18.16 18.64 -1.08
CA HIS A 42 18.79 17.37 -0.73
C HIS A 42 18.29 16.19 -1.56
N PHE A 43 17.02 16.22 -1.96
CA PHE A 43 16.36 15.10 -2.62
C PHE A 43 15.67 15.53 -3.91
N THR A 44 15.92 14.77 -4.97
CA THR A 44 15.17 14.84 -6.23
C THR A 44 13.82 14.12 -6.10
N PRO A 45 12.89 14.29 -7.06
CA PRO A 45 11.68 13.48 -7.11
C PRO A 45 11.95 11.97 -7.13
N ASP A 46 12.99 11.52 -7.86
CA ASP A 46 13.37 10.11 -7.94
C ASP A 46 13.93 9.61 -6.60
N ASP A 47 14.76 10.42 -5.92
CA ASP A 47 15.25 10.09 -4.57
C ASP A 47 14.06 9.82 -3.63
N PHE A 48 12.98 10.59 -3.74
CA PHE A 48 11.81 10.38 -2.90
C PHE A 48 11.04 9.11 -3.22
N MET A 49 10.97 8.69 -4.49
CA MET A 49 10.37 7.41 -4.85
C MET A 49 11.13 6.25 -4.18
N GLU A 50 12.46 6.30 -4.20
CA GLU A 50 13.30 5.31 -3.52
C GLU A 50 13.07 5.32 -2.00
N LEU A 51 13.05 6.50 -1.38
CA LEU A 51 12.80 6.64 0.06
C LEU A 51 11.41 6.14 0.47
N GLU A 52 10.39 6.40 -0.34
CA GLU A 52 9.03 5.91 -0.13
C GLU A 52 8.97 4.39 -0.25
N GLN A 53 9.65 3.80 -1.24
CA GLN A 53 9.73 2.35 -1.39
C GLN A 53 10.44 1.70 -0.20
N GLU A 54 11.64 2.18 0.16
CA GLU A 54 12.41 1.68 1.31
C GLU A 54 11.61 1.79 2.62
N GLY A 55 10.95 2.94 2.83
CA GLY A 55 10.08 3.17 3.98
C GLY A 55 8.88 2.22 4.02
N LEU A 56 8.21 2.00 2.89
CA LEU A 56 7.08 1.08 2.79
C LEU A 56 7.48 -0.37 3.04
N GLU A 57 8.65 -0.80 2.55
CA GLU A 57 9.19 -2.12 2.84
C GLU A 57 9.47 -2.29 4.33
N LEU A 58 10.04 -1.27 4.98
CA LEU A 58 10.25 -1.28 6.44
C LEU A 58 8.91 -1.32 7.19
N ARG A 59 7.90 -0.57 6.73
CA ARG A 59 6.54 -0.58 7.30
C ARG A 59 5.92 -1.97 7.23
N ARG A 60 6.03 -2.65 6.07
CA ARG A 60 5.56 -4.05 5.89
C ARG A 60 6.23 -5.01 6.85
N LYS A 61 7.55 -4.89 7.06
CA LYS A 61 8.27 -5.72 8.04
C LYS A 61 7.75 -5.48 9.46
N ARG A 62 7.46 -4.24 9.84
CA ARG A 62 6.90 -3.89 11.15
C ARG A 62 5.45 -4.36 11.32
N TYR A 63 4.66 -4.40 10.24
CA TYR A 63 3.32 -5.01 10.26
C TYR A 63 3.32 -6.49 10.65
N THR A 64 4.43 -7.22 10.51
CA THR A 64 4.52 -8.63 10.95
C THR A 64 4.08 -8.82 12.40
N ALA A 65 4.44 -7.90 13.30
CA ALA A 65 4.04 -7.98 14.71
C ALA A 65 2.53 -7.75 14.89
N HIS A 66 1.93 -6.85 14.10
CA HIS A 66 0.49 -6.62 14.11
C HIS A 66 -0.26 -7.80 13.48
N ALA A 67 0.27 -8.37 12.39
CA ALA A 67 -0.27 -9.55 11.74
C ALA A 67 -0.31 -10.74 12.71
N ALA A 68 0.75 -10.97 13.49
CA ALA A 68 0.76 -12.02 14.51
C ALA A 68 -0.35 -11.84 15.58
N LYS A 69 -0.67 -10.60 15.95
CA LYS A 69 -1.80 -10.31 16.87
C LYS A 69 -3.15 -10.61 16.22
N VAL A 70 -3.32 -10.25 14.95
CA VAL A 70 -4.52 -10.59 14.16
C VAL A 70 -4.68 -12.10 14.05
N ASP A 71 -3.59 -12.81 13.76
CA ASP A 71 -3.58 -14.27 13.65
C ASP A 71 -3.99 -14.93 14.96
N LYS A 72 -3.47 -14.44 16.09
CA LYS A 72 -3.89 -14.91 17.42
C LYS A 72 -5.39 -14.69 17.66
N GLY A 73 -5.92 -13.53 17.29
CA GLY A 73 -7.35 -13.23 17.41
C GLY A 73 -8.21 -14.13 16.51
N LEU A 74 -7.74 -14.38 15.29
CA LEU A 74 -8.41 -15.28 14.32
C LEU A 74 -8.47 -16.71 14.85
N ILE A 75 -7.35 -17.25 15.33
CA ILE A 75 -7.26 -18.60 15.90
C ILE A 75 -8.21 -18.73 17.09
N LYS A 76 -8.21 -17.76 18.02
CA LYS A 76 -9.09 -17.79 19.18
C LYS A 76 -10.58 -17.85 18.77
N LYS A 77 -11.00 -17.04 17.80
CA LYS A 77 -12.38 -17.07 17.30
C LYS A 77 -12.73 -18.39 16.60
N ALA A 78 -11.78 -18.96 15.86
CA ALA A 78 -11.97 -20.26 15.23
C ALA A 78 -12.13 -21.37 16.29
N GLU A 79 -11.33 -21.34 17.37
CA GLU A 79 -11.44 -22.26 18.51
C GLU A 79 -12.80 -22.12 19.25
N GLU A 80 -13.34 -20.90 19.32
CA GLU A 80 -14.68 -20.62 19.86
C GLU A 80 -15.82 -21.10 18.92
N GLY A 81 -15.50 -21.57 17.71
CA GLY A 81 -16.45 -22.12 16.75
C GLY A 81 -17.04 -21.12 15.76
N ASP A 82 -16.47 -19.92 15.60
CA ASP A 82 -16.88 -18.96 14.57
C ASP A 82 -16.59 -19.53 13.17
N PRO A 83 -17.63 -19.86 12.36
CA PRO A 83 -17.41 -20.49 11.06
C PRO A 83 -16.62 -19.64 10.07
N ALA A 84 -16.72 -18.31 10.15
CA ALA A 84 -15.99 -17.41 9.26
C ALA A 84 -14.50 -17.39 9.62
N ALA A 85 -14.18 -17.41 10.92
CA ALA A 85 -12.81 -17.49 11.40
C ALA A 85 -12.16 -18.85 11.05
N CYS A 86 -12.89 -19.95 11.21
CA CYS A 86 -12.44 -21.29 10.80
C CYS A 86 -12.09 -21.34 9.32
N LYS A 87 -12.98 -20.80 8.47
CA LYS A 87 -12.76 -20.73 7.02
C LYS A 87 -11.49 -19.95 6.68
N LEU A 88 -11.31 -18.76 7.24
CA LEU A 88 -10.14 -17.92 7.02
C LEU A 88 -8.84 -18.60 7.49
N PHE A 89 -8.90 -19.33 8.61
CA PHE A 89 -7.78 -20.11 9.12
C PHE A 89 -7.33 -21.19 8.11
N TYR A 90 -8.27 -22.00 7.59
CA TYR A 90 -7.96 -23.02 6.60
C TYR A 90 -7.48 -22.43 5.28
N GLN A 91 -8.12 -21.36 4.78
CA GLN A 91 -7.67 -20.64 3.58
C GLN A 91 -6.19 -20.22 3.67
N ARG A 92 -5.80 -19.68 4.82
CA ARG A 92 -4.41 -19.26 5.05
C ARG A 92 -3.45 -20.45 5.21
N LEU A 93 -3.86 -21.51 5.91
CA LEU A 93 -3.06 -22.70 6.14
C LEU A 93 -2.80 -23.48 4.84
N GLU A 94 -3.83 -23.60 4.01
CA GLU A 94 -3.82 -24.39 2.77
C GLU A 94 -3.46 -23.56 1.53
N GLY A 95 -3.36 -22.23 1.67
CA GLY A 95 -2.88 -21.34 0.61
C GLY A 95 -3.84 -21.14 -0.56
N TRP A 96 -5.15 -21.25 -0.32
CA TRP A 96 -6.17 -20.99 -1.34
C TRP A 96 -7.05 -19.79 -0.98
N ASN A 97 -7.67 -19.19 -1.99
CA ASN A 97 -8.64 -18.12 -1.84
C ASN A 97 -9.90 -18.45 -2.63
N GLU A 98 -11.05 -17.92 -2.21
CA GLU A 98 -12.29 -18.07 -2.97
C GLU A 98 -12.20 -17.36 -4.31
N LYS A 99 -12.54 -18.09 -5.37
CA LYS A 99 -12.72 -17.50 -6.69
C LYS A 99 -14.10 -16.85 -6.71
N HIS A 100 -14.16 -15.54 -6.57
CA HIS A 100 -15.37 -14.80 -6.91
C HIS A 100 -15.43 -14.69 -8.44
N GLY A 101 -16.35 -15.43 -9.05
CA GLY A 101 -16.70 -15.22 -10.46
C GLY A 101 -17.34 -13.85 -10.60
N VAL A 102 -16.66 -12.92 -11.25
CA VAL A 102 -17.28 -11.66 -11.67
C VAL A 102 -18.15 -12.00 -12.86
N GLU A 103 -19.46 -12.11 -12.67
CA GLU A 103 -20.40 -12.10 -13.78
C GLU A 103 -20.33 -10.73 -14.46
N LEU A 104 -19.57 -10.65 -15.55
CA LEU A 104 -19.64 -9.56 -16.49
C LEU A 104 -20.97 -9.68 -17.28
N SER A 105 -22.09 -9.51 -16.61
CA SER A 105 -23.43 -9.50 -17.22
C SER A 105 -23.76 -8.19 -17.94
N GLY A 106 -22.76 -7.35 -18.21
CA GLY A 106 -22.84 -6.27 -19.17
C GLY A 106 -22.36 -6.76 -20.51
N SER A 107 -23.27 -6.95 -21.47
CA SER A 107 -22.99 -7.26 -22.87
C SER A 107 -22.25 -6.10 -23.58
N VAL A 108 -21.02 -5.81 -23.16
CA VAL A 108 -20.09 -5.03 -23.97
C VAL A 108 -19.60 -5.94 -25.07
N THR A 109 -20.38 -6.03 -26.14
CA THR A 109 -19.93 -6.69 -27.36
C THR A 109 -18.76 -5.89 -27.92
N LEU A 110 -17.76 -6.59 -28.48
CA LEU A 110 -16.65 -5.96 -29.20
C LEU A 110 -17.16 -4.96 -30.26
N ALA A 111 -18.33 -5.26 -30.85
CA ALA A 111 -19.04 -4.40 -31.78
C ALA A 111 -19.49 -3.06 -31.16
N GLY A 112 -19.94 -3.04 -29.90
CA GLY A 112 -20.31 -1.81 -29.19
C GLY A 112 -19.11 -0.91 -28.93
N LEU A 113 -17.97 -1.49 -28.54
CA LEU A 113 -16.71 -0.76 -28.35
C LEU A 113 -16.21 -0.14 -29.67
N ILE A 114 -16.28 -0.89 -30.77
CA ILE A 114 -15.87 -0.40 -32.09
C ILE A 114 -16.81 0.71 -32.58
N ALA A 115 -18.12 0.61 -32.31
CA ALA A 115 -19.09 1.64 -32.69
C ALA A 115 -18.86 2.96 -31.93
N ASP A 116 -18.54 2.91 -30.64
CA ASP A 116 -18.26 4.11 -29.83
C ASP A 116 -16.92 4.76 -30.16
N LEU A 117 -15.89 3.96 -30.49
CA LEU A 117 -14.62 4.47 -31.02
C LEU A 117 -14.82 5.18 -32.37
N ASN A 118 -15.60 4.60 -33.26
CA ASN A 118 -15.91 5.21 -34.56
C ASN A 118 -16.78 6.48 -34.45
N LYS A 119 -17.66 6.57 -33.44
CA LYS A 119 -18.42 7.80 -33.16
C LYS A 119 -17.53 8.93 -32.64
N LYS A 120 -16.49 8.62 -31.86
CA LYS A 120 -15.52 9.62 -31.38
C LYS A 120 -14.64 10.15 -32.53
N ASN A 121 -14.16 9.27 -33.40
CA ASN A 121 -13.31 9.64 -34.54
C ASN A 121 -14.04 10.40 -35.67
N LYS A 122 -15.38 10.45 -35.66
CA LYS A 122 -16.19 11.23 -36.62
C LYS A 122 -16.59 12.62 -36.11
N LYS A 123 -16.26 12.95 -34.85
CA LYS A 123 -16.56 14.25 -34.23
C LYS A 123 -15.34 15.18 -34.16
N GLU A 124 -14.17 14.72 -34.60
CA GLU A 124 -13.00 15.54 -34.94
C GLU A 124 -12.98 15.78 -36.45
#